data_AF-A0A383ABB3-F1
#
_entry.id   AF-A0A383ABB3-F1
#
_cell.length_a   1.000
_cell.length_b   1.000
_cell.length_c   1.000
_cell.angle_alpha   90.00
_cell.angle_beta   90.00
_cell.angle_gamma   90.00
#
_symmetry.space_group_name_H-M   'P 1'
#
loop_
_entity.id
_entity.type
_entity.pdbx_description
1 polymer ?
#
loop_
_entity_poly.entity_id
_entity_poly.type
_entity_poly.pdbx_seq_one_letter_code
_entity_poly.pdbx_strand_id
1 'polypeptide(L)'
;GGIYGLLKMAPTFANIFGDIASAFTGEKGDEYIEERGWYEWPLDHIPIFMGIAFVAMIAIFVIGGFPVLPAVLFAVVLLATTFLLGAIAVRVMGETGIEPVSGTSFIVLLMLLLVFLNLPVGLSKEESVLMALVGTTVFGSAISMSGTVVGDYKNSLYIGNRPYHISKGNIMGVVPGAILGAGVAIFLSKLLAEGDIDLLAPQANAFATFTIILAEGQGDWIALGLGFLLGAFMEWATGMGTSFGLGMYLPT
;
A
#
# COMPACT_ATOMS: atom_id res chain seq x y z
N GLY A 1 12.89 6.17 -10.94
CA GLY A 1 12.54 6.87 -9.67
C GLY A 1 12.15 5.88 -8.59
N GLY A 2 10.90 5.41 -8.58
CA GLY A 2 10.34 4.59 -7.48
C GLY A 2 11.17 3.38 -7.04
N ILE A 3 11.55 2.49 -7.97
CA ILE A 3 12.36 1.30 -7.66
C ILE A 3 13.73 1.67 -7.08
N TYR A 4 14.37 2.75 -7.56
CA TYR A 4 15.68 3.18 -7.08
C TYR A 4 15.58 3.83 -5.68
N GLY A 5 14.53 4.63 -5.44
CA GLY A 5 14.22 5.13 -4.08
C GLY A 5 13.99 3.99 -3.08
N LEU A 6 13.41 2.87 -3.52
CA LEU A 6 13.28 1.64 -2.73
C LEU A 6 14.62 0.94 -2.49
N LEU A 7 15.50 0.86 -3.50
CA LEU A 7 16.86 0.32 -3.32
C LEU A 7 17.66 1.12 -2.30
N LYS A 8 17.47 2.44 -2.25
CA LYS A 8 18.08 3.30 -1.22
C LYS A 8 17.52 3.03 0.18
N MET A 9 16.25 2.61 0.28
CA MET A 9 15.61 2.20 1.53
C MET A 9 15.85 0.72 1.89
N ALA A 10 16.49 -0.08 1.03
CA ALA A 10 16.88 -1.47 1.30
C ALA A 10 17.57 -1.73 2.66
N PRO A 11 18.56 -0.95 3.09
CA PRO A 11 19.16 -1.14 4.41
C PRO A 11 18.17 -0.86 5.56
N THR A 12 17.29 0.13 5.39
CA THR A 12 16.20 0.40 6.34
C THR A 12 15.23 -0.77 6.40
N PHE A 13 14.85 -1.34 5.25
CA PHE A 13 14.01 -2.54 5.17
C PHE A 13 14.63 -3.73 5.93
N ALA A 14 15.92 -4.01 5.72
CA ALA A 14 16.61 -5.13 6.37
C ALA A 14 16.65 -5.03 7.90
N ASN A 15 16.95 -3.84 8.43
CA ASN A 15 16.93 -3.59 9.88
C ASN A 15 15.53 -3.76 10.46
N ILE A 16 14.50 -3.34 9.72
CA ILE A 16 13.10 -3.46 10.15
C ILE A 16 12.63 -4.91 10.19
N PHE A 17 13.02 -5.74 9.22
CA PHE A 17 12.71 -7.17 9.27
C PHE A 17 13.34 -7.85 10.50
N GLY A 18 14.55 -7.44 10.89
CA GLY A 18 15.18 -7.89 12.13
C GLY A 18 14.43 -7.47 13.39
N ASP A 19 13.99 -6.21 13.45
CA ASP A 19 13.24 -5.67 14.59
C ASP A 19 11.83 -6.24 14.71
N ILE A 20 11.17 -6.55 13.59
CA ILE A 20 9.88 -7.28 13.60
C ILE A 20 10.09 -8.69 14.13
N ALA A 21 11.10 -9.41 13.62
CA ALA A 21 11.39 -10.77 14.07
C ALA A 21 11.68 -10.84 15.58
N SER A 22 12.41 -9.86 16.12
CA SER A 22 12.68 -9.77 17.56
C SER A 22 11.44 -9.38 18.37
N ALA A 23 10.60 -8.47 17.87
CA ALA A 23 9.34 -8.09 18.50
C ALA A 23 8.33 -9.25 18.60
N PHE A 24 8.28 -10.14 17.61
CA PHE A 24 7.47 -11.36 17.66
C PHE A 24 7.99 -12.40 18.67
N THR A 25 9.25 -12.28 19.10
CA THR A 25 9.88 -13.16 20.12
C THR A 25 9.94 -12.55 21.52
N GLY A 26 9.56 -11.28 21.68
CA GLY A 26 9.57 -10.56 22.97
C GLY A 26 8.37 -10.92 23.86
N GLU A 27 8.54 -10.78 25.17
CA GLU A 27 7.44 -10.92 26.14
C GLU A 27 6.33 -9.90 25.86
N LYS A 28 5.08 -10.35 25.94
CA LYS A 28 3.89 -9.52 25.78
C LYS A 28 3.93 -8.39 26.82
N GLY A 29 4.15 -7.16 26.36
CA GLY A 29 4.14 -5.97 27.23
C GLY A 29 2.78 -5.79 27.91
N ASP A 30 2.82 -5.34 29.17
CA ASP A 30 1.62 -5.13 29.99
C ASP A 30 0.65 -4.12 29.33
N GLU A 31 -0.64 -4.48 29.27
CA GLU A 31 -1.73 -3.66 28.69
C GLU A 31 -1.95 -2.33 29.43
N TYR A 32 -1.44 -2.23 30.66
CA TYR A 32 -1.49 -1.03 31.49
C TYR A 32 -0.07 -0.57 31.80
N ILE A 33 0.32 0.58 31.24
CA ILE A 33 1.59 1.20 31.61
C ILE A 33 1.37 2.00 32.90
N GLU A 34 1.65 1.37 34.03
CA GLU A 34 1.48 1.92 35.38
C GLU A 34 2.22 3.27 35.55
N GLU A 35 3.36 3.44 34.90
CA GLU A 35 4.13 4.69 34.90
C GLU A 35 3.51 5.84 34.08
N ARG A 36 2.67 5.54 33.08
CA ARG A 36 2.06 6.53 32.17
C ARG A 36 0.56 6.73 32.39
N GLY A 37 -0.07 5.86 33.17
CA GLY A 37 -1.47 5.98 33.61
C GLY A 37 -2.49 5.84 32.49
N TRP A 38 -2.13 5.17 31.38
CA TRP A 38 -3.02 4.95 30.24
C TRP A 38 -2.96 3.50 29.73
N TYR A 39 -4.05 3.08 29.08
CA TYR A 39 -4.13 1.81 28.37
C TYR A 39 -3.59 1.97 26.95
N GLU A 40 -2.70 1.06 26.55
CA GLU A 40 -2.35 0.87 25.15
C GLU A 40 -3.29 -0.14 24.51
N TRP A 41 -3.43 -0.09 23.18
CA TRP A 41 -4.36 -1.02 22.52
C TRP A 41 -3.77 -2.44 22.56
N PRO A 42 -4.49 -3.44 23.08
CA PRO A 42 -3.86 -4.73 23.34
C PRO A 42 -3.40 -5.42 22.07
N LEU A 43 -2.15 -5.86 22.07
CA LEU A 43 -1.54 -6.62 20.96
C LEU A 43 -2.32 -7.90 20.64
N ASP A 44 -3.07 -8.43 21.61
CA ASP A 44 -3.94 -9.59 21.46
C ASP A 44 -5.11 -9.38 20.46
N HIS A 45 -5.45 -8.13 20.14
CA HIS A 45 -6.47 -7.83 19.12
C HIS A 45 -5.92 -7.96 17.69
N ILE A 46 -4.60 -7.88 17.48
CA ILE A 46 -4.00 -7.89 16.14
C ILE A 46 -4.35 -9.18 15.37
N PRO A 47 -4.17 -10.40 15.93
CA PRO A 47 -4.55 -11.63 15.24
C PRO A 47 -6.04 -11.72 14.93
N ILE A 48 -6.89 -11.15 15.81
CA ILE A 48 -8.35 -11.14 15.64
C ILE A 48 -8.73 -10.27 14.43
N PHE A 49 -8.21 -9.04 14.36
CA PHE A 49 -8.46 -8.15 13.23
C PHE A 49 -7.87 -8.69 11.92
N MET A 50 -6.70 -9.34 11.97
CA MET A 50 -6.15 -10.05 10.81
C MET A 50 -7.09 -11.18 10.36
N GLY A 51 -7.64 -11.97 11.28
CA GLY A 51 -8.62 -13.01 10.95
C GLY A 51 -9.90 -12.46 10.34
N ILE A 52 -10.44 -11.36 10.89
CA ILE A 52 -11.62 -10.68 10.33
C ILE A 52 -11.33 -10.15 8.93
N ALA A 53 -10.21 -9.46 8.74
CA ALA A 53 -9.81 -8.94 7.43
C ALA A 53 -9.63 -10.07 6.40
N PHE A 54 -9.01 -11.17 6.80
CA PHE A 54 -8.82 -12.35 5.97
C PHE A 54 -10.15 -12.92 5.46
N VAL A 55 -11.10 -13.17 6.37
CA VAL A 55 -12.42 -13.69 6.01
C VAL A 55 -13.21 -12.67 5.18
N ALA A 56 -13.15 -11.38 5.53
CA ALA A 56 -13.84 -10.33 4.79
C ALA A 56 -13.33 -10.20 3.35
N MET A 57 -12.02 -10.25 3.13
CA MET A 57 -11.44 -10.22 1.78
C MET A 57 -11.92 -11.40 0.93
N ILE A 58 -11.89 -12.61 1.49
CA ILE A 58 -12.39 -13.81 0.78
C ILE A 58 -13.88 -13.63 0.44
N ALA A 59 -14.70 -13.21 1.41
CA ALA A 59 -16.12 -13.03 1.21
C ALA A 59 -16.43 -12.01 0.11
N ILE A 60 -15.74 -10.86 0.10
CA ILE A 60 -15.96 -9.80 -0.91
C ILE A 60 -15.64 -10.31 -2.32
N PHE A 61 -14.50 -10.99 -2.51
CA PHE A 61 -14.13 -11.49 -3.85
C PHE A 61 -15.02 -12.64 -4.31
N VAL A 62 -15.42 -13.55 -3.41
CA VAL A 62 -16.35 -14.64 -3.74
C VAL A 62 -17.74 -14.10 -4.09
N ILE A 63 -18.25 -13.11 -3.35
CA ILE A 63 -19.51 -12.43 -3.67
C ILE A 63 -19.38 -11.67 -5.00
N GLY A 64 -18.20 -11.12 -5.29
CA GLY A 64 -17.85 -10.47 -6.56
C GLY A 64 -17.73 -11.42 -7.75
N GLY A 65 -17.92 -12.73 -7.56
CA GLY A 65 -17.92 -13.74 -8.63
C GLY A 65 -16.56 -14.40 -8.88
N PHE A 66 -15.53 -14.09 -8.09
CA PHE A 66 -14.21 -14.72 -8.24
C PHE A 66 -14.18 -16.13 -7.62
N PRO A 67 -13.41 -17.07 -8.18
CA PRO A 67 -13.26 -18.39 -7.58
C PRO A 67 -12.60 -18.31 -6.19
N VAL A 68 -12.98 -19.25 -5.30
CA VAL A 68 -12.55 -19.25 -3.89
C VAL A 68 -11.03 -19.37 -3.75
N LEU A 69 -10.38 -20.21 -4.56
CA LEU A 69 -8.95 -20.45 -4.48
C LEU A 69 -8.11 -19.17 -4.73
N PRO A 70 -8.31 -18.42 -5.83
CA PRO A 70 -7.71 -17.10 -6.02
C PRO A 70 -8.04 -16.10 -4.90
N ALA A 71 -9.27 -16.08 -4.39
CA ALA A 71 -9.65 -15.16 -3.30
C ALA A 71 -8.89 -15.45 -2.00
N VAL A 72 -8.67 -16.73 -1.67
CA VAL A 72 -7.83 -17.13 -0.53
C VAL A 72 -6.38 -16.75 -0.76
N LEU A 73 -5.82 -17.05 -1.94
CA LEU A 73 -4.45 -16.69 -2.29
C LEU A 73 -4.22 -15.18 -2.19
N PHE A 74 -5.16 -14.41 -2.75
CA PHE A 74 -5.21 -12.96 -2.66
C PHE A 74 -5.16 -12.48 -1.21
N ALA A 75 -6.07 -12.99 -0.37
CA ALA A 75 -6.14 -12.60 1.03
C ALA A 75 -4.84 -12.92 1.78
N VAL A 76 -4.21 -14.09 1.54
CA VAL A 76 -2.92 -14.45 2.15
C VAL A 76 -1.83 -13.48 1.72
N VAL A 77 -1.64 -13.30 0.40
CA VAL A 77 -0.55 -12.49 -0.14
C VAL A 77 -0.72 -11.02 0.28
N LEU A 78 -1.93 -10.48 0.14
CA LEU A 78 -2.21 -9.09 0.46
C LEU A 78 -2.07 -8.81 1.95
N LEU A 79 -2.59 -9.69 2.82
CA LEU A 79 -2.50 -9.52 4.26
C LEU A 79 -1.06 -9.63 4.76
N ALA A 80 -0.30 -10.61 4.27
CA ALA A 80 1.10 -10.78 4.62
C ALA A 80 1.94 -9.56 4.19
N THR A 81 1.74 -9.09 2.96
CA THR A 81 2.48 -7.92 2.43
C THR A 81 2.08 -6.62 3.11
N THR A 82 0.79 -6.40 3.35
CA THR A 82 0.29 -5.21 4.08
C THR A 82 0.85 -5.18 5.50
N PHE A 83 0.90 -6.31 6.18
CA PHE A 83 1.45 -6.38 7.53
C PHE A 83 2.97 -6.08 7.55
N LEU A 84 3.74 -6.80 6.71
CA LEU A 84 5.20 -6.64 6.66
C LEU A 84 5.62 -5.25 6.20
N LEU A 85 5.04 -4.75 5.10
CA LEU A 85 5.38 -3.43 4.55
C LEU A 85 4.73 -2.29 5.34
N GLY A 86 3.61 -2.55 6.03
CA GLY A 86 2.94 -1.59 6.91
C GLY A 86 3.79 -1.22 8.12
N ALA A 87 4.43 -2.20 8.75
CA ALA A 87 5.38 -1.95 9.83
C ALA A 87 6.53 -1.04 9.37
N ILE A 88 7.00 -1.21 8.13
CA ILE A 88 8.02 -0.33 7.57
C ILE A 88 7.47 1.08 7.33
N ALA A 89 6.31 1.21 6.71
CA ALA A 89 5.71 2.50 6.42
C ALA A 89 5.47 3.31 7.70
N VAL A 90 5.00 2.66 8.77
CA VAL A 90 4.83 3.24 10.10
C VAL A 90 6.15 3.82 10.63
N ARG A 91 7.24 3.06 10.54
CA ARG A 91 8.55 3.53 11.03
C ARG A 91 9.13 4.65 10.18
N VAL A 92 9.09 4.52 8.86
CA VAL A 92 9.60 5.55 7.94
C VAL A 92 8.81 6.85 8.11
N MET A 93 7.50 6.77 8.29
CA MET A 93 6.66 7.93 8.60
C MET A 93 7.05 8.55 9.96
N GLY A 94 7.31 7.73 10.98
CA GLY A 94 7.77 8.20 12.27
C GLY A 94 9.13 8.94 12.21
N GLU A 95 10.09 8.39 11.47
CA GLU A 95 11.46 8.90 11.38
C GLU A 95 11.59 10.10 10.42
N THR A 96 10.92 10.06 9.28
CA THR A 96 11.11 11.03 8.18
C THR A 96 9.92 11.96 7.96
N GLY A 97 8.73 11.60 8.45
CA GLY A 97 7.49 12.35 8.18
C GLY A 97 6.98 12.22 6.74
N ILE A 98 7.54 11.29 5.94
CA ILE A 98 7.12 11.02 4.56
C ILE A 98 6.69 9.56 4.45
N GLU A 99 5.52 9.33 3.84
CA GLU A 99 5.01 7.99 3.62
C GLU A 99 5.59 7.35 2.34
N PRO A 100 6.15 6.12 2.39
CA PRO A 100 6.69 5.45 1.21
C PRO A 100 5.59 4.74 0.37
N VAL A 101 4.40 5.34 0.22
CA VAL A 101 3.21 4.67 -0.37
C VAL A 101 3.41 4.30 -1.84
N SER A 102 3.97 5.22 -2.63
CA SER A 102 4.04 5.05 -4.08
C SER A 102 5.00 3.92 -4.51
N GLY A 103 6.15 3.82 -3.87
CA GLY A 103 7.14 2.78 -4.17
C GLY A 103 6.69 1.40 -3.68
N THR A 104 6.18 1.32 -2.45
CA THR A 104 5.73 0.04 -1.86
C THR A 104 4.53 -0.53 -2.60
N SER A 105 3.57 0.32 -3.00
CA SER A 105 2.41 -0.10 -3.81
C SER A 105 2.83 -0.65 -5.17
N PHE A 106 3.87 -0.07 -5.78
CA PHE A 106 4.39 -0.58 -7.05
C PHE A 106 4.99 -1.99 -6.93
N ILE A 107 5.71 -2.29 -5.84
CA ILE A 107 6.22 -3.65 -5.57
C ILE A 107 5.07 -4.64 -5.40
N VAL A 108 4.04 -4.25 -4.64
CA VAL A 108 2.85 -5.10 -4.42
C VAL A 108 2.11 -5.35 -5.73
N LEU A 109 1.95 -4.34 -6.59
CA LEU A 109 1.37 -4.51 -7.91
C LEU A 109 2.13 -5.56 -8.73
N LEU A 110 3.45 -5.40 -8.86
CA LEU A 110 4.27 -6.33 -9.61
C LEU A 110 4.20 -7.75 -9.02
N MET A 111 4.23 -7.87 -7.70
CA MET A 111 4.09 -9.15 -7.03
C MET A 111 2.74 -9.80 -7.33
N LEU A 112 1.64 -9.07 -7.18
CA LEU A 112 0.29 -9.60 -7.42
C LEU A 112 0.11 -9.98 -8.90
N LEU A 113 0.59 -9.17 -9.84
CA LEU A 113 0.59 -9.49 -11.26
C LEU A 113 1.41 -10.76 -11.54
N LEU A 114 2.62 -10.88 -10.98
CA LEU A 114 3.43 -12.08 -11.15
C LEU A 114 2.75 -13.33 -10.57
N VAL A 115 2.10 -13.22 -9.42
CA VAL A 115 1.39 -14.32 -8.78
C VAL A 115 0.18 -14.75 -9.63
N PHE A 116 -0.70 -13.82 -10.01
CA PHE A 116 -1.95 -14.15 -10.70
C PHE A 116 -1.81 -14.41 -12.20
N LEU A 117 -0.76 -13.90 -12.86
CA LEU A 117 -0.50 -14.18 -14.27
C LEU A 117 0.30 -15.47 -14.48
N ASN A 118 1.12 -15.90 -13.52
CA ASN A 118 1.98 -17.09 -13.68
C ASN A 118 1.46 -18.34 -12.96
N LEU A 119 0.63 -18.21 -11.93
CA LEU A 119 0.05 -19.39 -11.27
C LEU A 119 -1.25 -19.82 -11.97
N PRO A 120 -1.44 -21.13 -12.26
CA PRO A 120 -2.66 -21.64 -12.87
C PRO A 120 -3.79 -21.70 -11.83
N VAL A 121 -4.32 -20.53 -11.45
CA VAL A 121 -5.37 -20.38 -10.43
C VAL A 121 -6.78 -20.38 -11.01
N GLY A 122 -6.91 -20.58 -12.33
CA GLY A 122 -8.20 -20.65 -13.02
C GLY A 122 -8.85 -19.30 -13.31
N LEU A 123 -8.07 -18.20 -13.29
CA LEU A 123 -8.52 -16.86 -13.66
C LEU A 123 -8.24 -16.56 -15.13
N SER A 124 -9.06 -15.72 -15.75
CA SER A 124 -8.71 -15.06 -17.01
C SER A 124 -7.61 -14.02 -16.78
N LYS A 125 -6.98 -13.55 -17.88
CA LYS A 125 -5.95 -12.49 -17.79
C LYS A 125 -6.54 -11.20 -17.22
N GLU A 126 -7.75 -10.85 -17.65
CA GLU A 126 -8.47 -9.65 -17.22
C GLU A 126 -8.83 -9.75 -15.73
N GLU A 127 -9.27 -10.92 -15.28
CA GLU A 127 -9.57 -11.18 -13.86
C GLU A 127 -8.29 -11.08 -13.00
N SER A 128 -7.18 -11.65 -13.44
CA SER A 128 -5.88 -11.55 -12.76
C SER A 128 -5.39 -10.10 -12.65
N VAL A 129 -5.55 -9.32 -13.72
CA VAL A 129 -5.22 -7.89 -13.73
C VAL A 129 -6.12 -7.11 -12.77
N LEU A 130 -7.43 -7.35 -12.79
CA LEU A 130 -8.37 -6.69 -11.89
C LEU A 130 -8.03 -6.99 -10.43
N MET A 131 -7.79 -8.25 -10.08
CA MET A 131 -7.38 -8.63 -8.73
C MET A 131 -6.09 -7.93 -8.30
N ALA A 132 -5.09 -7.85 -9.17
CA ALA A 132 -3.83 -7.19 -8.85
C ALA A 132 -3.99 -5.67 -8.64
N LEU A 133 -4.77 -4.99 -9.48
CA LEU A 133 -5.03 -3.56 -9.36
C LEU A 133 -5.85 -3.24 -8.10
N VAL A 134 -6.95 -3.97 -7.86
CA VAL A 134 -7.77 -3.79 -6.65
C VAL A 134 -6.96 -4.08 -5.39
N GLY A 135 -6.16 -5.15 -5.37
CA GLY A 135 -5.28 -5.46 -4.25
C GLY A 135 -4.26 -4.37 -3.98
N THR A 136 -3.67 -3.82 -5.03
CA THR A 136 -2.73 -2.69 -4.89
C THR A 136 -3.42 -1.45 -4.33
N THR A 137 -4.66 -1.15 -4.74
CA THR A 137 -5.44 -0.04 -4.17
C THR A 137 -5.72 -0.25 -2.69
N VAL A 138 -6.19 -1.44 -2.30
CA VAL A 138 -6.46 -1.78 -0.89
C VAL A 138 -5.19 -1.68 -0.05
N PHE A 139 -4.07 -2.21 -0.56
CA PHE A 139 -2.76 -2.07 0.08
C PHE A 139 -2.39 -0.60 0.26
N GLY A 140 -2.42 0.20 -0.80
CA GLY A 140 -2.04 1.61 -0.75
C GLY A 140 -2.87 2.40 0.26
N SER A 141 -4.19 2.16 0.32
CA SER A 141 -5.07 2.76 1.32
C SER A 141 -4.74 2.33 2.75
N ALA A 142 -4.46 1.05 2.98
CA ALA A 142 -4.11 0.55 4.31
C ALA A 142 -2.78 1.12 4.82
N ILE A 143 -1.78 1.21 3.95
CA ILE A 143 -0.46 1.75 4.26
C ILE A 143 -0.53 3.26 4.53
N SER A 144 -1.24 4.01 3.70
CA SER A 144 -1.40 5.46 3.89
C SER A 144 -2.18 5.76 5.17
N MET A 145 -3.24 4.99 5.47
CA MET A 145 -3.94 5.13 6.73
C MET A 145 -3.03 4.84 7.93
N SER A 146 -2.18 3.81 7.83
CA SER A 146 -1.22 3.48 8.89
C SER A 146 -0.20 4.62 9.10
N GLY A 147 0.28 5.25 8.02
CA GLY A 147 1.14 6.43 8.09
C GLY A 147 0.47 7.63 8.74
N THR A 148 -0.78 7.92 8.35
CA THR A 148 -1.58 9.01 8.93
C THR A 148 -1.77 8.82 10.44
N VAL A 149 -2.10 7.61 10.90
CA VAL A 149 -2.27 7.30 12.33
C VAL A 149 -0.99 7.57 13.12
N VAL A 150 0.18 7.25 12.57
CA VAL A 150 1.48 7.53 13.22
C VAL A 150 1.79 9.02 13.26
N GLY A 151 1.49 9.73 12.17
CA GLY A 151 1.59 11.19 12.12
C GLY A 151 0.71 11.85 13.19
N ASP A 152 -0.52 11.37 13.35
CA ASP A 152 -1.43 11.82 14.39
C ASP A 152 -0.92 11.51 15.79
N TYR A 153 -0.34 10.34 16.03
CA TYR A 153 0.30 10.03 17.31
C TYR A 153 1.45 10.98 17.61
N LYS A 154 2.30 11.29 16.63
CA LYS A 154 3.40 12.26 16.80
C LYS A 154 2.86 13.65 17.15
N ASN A 155 1.87 14.14 16.40
CA ASN A 155 1.24 15.43 16.70
C ASN A 155 0.58 15.43 18.08
N SER A 156 -0.03 14.31 18.46
CA SER A 156 -0.72 14.12 19.74
C SER A 156 0.22 14.12 20.94
N LEU A 157 1.43 13.59 20.79
CA LEU A 157 2.46 13.65 21.82
C LEU A 157 2.84 15.09 22.16
N TYR A 158 2.88 16.00 21.18
CA TYR A 158 3.19 17.41 21.42
C TYR A 158 2.08 18.18 22.13
N ILE A 159 0.81 17.82 21.90
CA ILE A 159 -0.36 18.45 22.53
C ILE A 159 -0.80 17.76 23.83
N GLY A 160 -0.12 16.68 24.24
CA GLY A 160 -0.44 15.93 25.46
C GLY A 160 -1.74 15.11 25.38
N ASN A 161 -2.18 14.71 24.18
CA ASN A 161 -3.36 13.87 24.01
C ASN A 161 -3.03 12.38 24.19
N ARG A 162 -4.01 11.57 24.61
CA ARG A 162 -3.83 10.14 24.86
C ARG A 162 -3.94 9.34 23.55
N PRO A 163 -3.07 8.34 23.30
CA PRO A 163 -3.13 7.49 22.10
C PRO A 163 -4.50 6.84 21.86
N TYR A 164 -5.18 6.46 22.94
CA TYR A 164 -6.51 5.84 22.89
C TYR A 164 -7.57 6.69 22.15
N HIS A 165 -7.61 8.01 22.40
CA HIS A 165 -8.59 8.88 21.75
C HIS A 165 -8.33 9.06 20.25
N ILE A 166 -7.04 9.07 19.87
CA ILE A 166 -6.60 9.20 18.48
C ILE A 166 -6.91 7.94 17.69
N SER A 167 -6.62 6.77 18.25
CA SER A 167 -6.95 5.49 17.64
C SER A 167 -8.46 5.37 17.40
N LYS A 168 -9.27 5.71 18.42
CA LYS A 168 -10.73 5.70 18.29
C LYS A 168 -11.22 6.67 17.21
N GLY A 169 -10.67 7.88 17.14
CA GLY A 169 -11.02 8.86 16.10
C GLY A 169 -10.71 8.34 14.70
N ASN A 170 -9.50 7.82 14.49
CA ASN A 170 -9.05 7.27 13.21
C ASN A 170 -9.89 6.07 12.76
N ILE A 171 -10.16 5.10 13.65
CA ILE A 171 -10.98 3.92 13.35
C ILE A 171 -12.41 4.33 12.98
N MET A 172 -13.01 5.28 13.71
CA MET A 172 -14.35 5.79 13.41
C MET A 172 -14.39 6.55 12.07
N GLY A 173 -13.28 7.18 11.67
CA GLY A 173 -13.15 7.90 10.41
C GLY A 173 -13.05 7.00 9.17
N VAL A 174 -12.68 5.71 9.33
CA VAL A 174 -12.52 4.77 8.21
C VAL A 174 -13.81 4.58 7.43
N VAL A 175 -14.93 4.38 8.13
CA VAL A 175 -16.21 4.07 7.50
C VAL A 175 -16.71 5.20 6.60
N PRO A 176 -16.87 6.46 7.09
CA PRO A 176 -17.27 7.56 6.21
C PRO A 176 -16.21 7.87 5.15
N GLY A 177 -14.92 7.75 5.48
CA GLY A 177 -13.82 7.96 4.53
C GLY A 177 -13.86 6.95 3.37
N ALA A 178 -14.12 5.68 3.65
CA ALA A 178 -14.26 4.64 2.64
C ALA A 178 -15.47 4.88 1.74
N ILE A 179 -16.63 5.29 2.29
CA ILE A 179 -17.83 5.61 1.51
C ILE A 179 -17.56 6.78 0.56
N LEU A 180 -16.99 7.87 1.07
CA LEU A 180 -16.66 9.04 0.25
C LEU A 180 -15.59 8.71 -0.80
N GLY A 181 -14.56 7.96 -0.42
CA GLY A 181 -13.49 7.52 -1.32
C GLY A 181 -14.03 6.67 -2.46
N ALA A 182 -14.90 5.69 -2.17
CA ALA A 182 -15.53 4.88 -3.21
C ALA A 182 -16.44 5.73 -4.11
N GLY A 183 -17.22 6.65 -3.52
CA GLY A 183 -18.07 7.56 -4.28
C GLY A 183 -17.29 8.44 -5.26
N VAL A 184 -16.18 9.04 -4.81
CA VAL A 184 -15.29 9.84 -5.66
C VAL A 184 -14.61 8.97 -6.72
N ALA A 185 -14.14 7.77 -6.37
CA ALA A 185 -13.53 6.86 -7.32
C ALA A 185 -14.50 6.46 -8.44
N ILE A 186 -15.75 6.12 -8.10
CA ILE A 186 -16.80 5.79 -9.08
C ILE A 186 -17.11 7.02 -9.96
N PHE A 187 -17.24 8.20 -9.35
CA PHE A 187 -17.50 9.44 -10.06
C PHE A 187 -16.39 9.77 -11.07
N LEU A 188 -15.12 9.72 -10.65
CA LEU A 188 -13.97 9.94 -11.53
C LEU A 188 -13.85 8.86 -12.60
N SER A 189 -14.08 7.60 -12.25
CA SER A 189 -14.06 6.48 -13.21
C SER A 189 -15.12 6.66 -14.31
N LYS A 190 -16.31 7.16 -13.96
CA LYS A 190 -17.38 7.40 -14.92
C LYS A 190 -17.04 8.55 -15.87
N LEU A 191 -16.63 9.70 -15.32
CA LEU A 191 -16.26 10.86 -16.13
C LEU A 191 -15.07 10.56 -17.07
N LEU A 192 -14.10 9.76 -16.60
CA LEU A 192 -12.98 9.33 -17.43
C LEU A 192 -13.42 8.39 -18.56
N ALA A 193 -14.37 7.48 -18.28
CA ALA A 193 -14.91 6.58 -19.30
C ALA A 193 -15.80 7.30 -20.34
N GLU A 194 -16.49 8.37 -19.93
CA GLU A 194 -17.33 9.21 -20.80
C GLU A 194 -16.49 10.22 -21.61
N GLY A 195 -15.22 10.44 -21.25
CA GLY A 195 -14.31 11.37 -21.92
C GLY A 195 -14.53 12.83 -21.52
N ASP A 196 -15.32 13.09 -20.48
CA ASP A 196 -15.66 14.43 -19.99
C ASP A 196 -14.52 15.07 -19.19
N ILE A 197 -13.58 14.26 -18.68
CA ILE A 197 -12.39 14.73 -17.97
C ILE A 197 -11.13 14.04 -18.48
N ASP A 198 -10.04 14.80 -18.57
CA ASP A 198 -8.69 14.26 -18.72
C ASP A 198 -7.99 14.30 -17.35
N LEU A 199 -7.88 13.13 -16.72
CA LEU A 199 -7.30 13.02 -15.39
C LEU A 199 -5.78 12.84 -15.50
N LEU A 200 -5.05 13.91 -15.21
CA LEU A 200 -3.59 13.88 -15.12
C LEU A 200 -3.15 13.14 -13.85
N ALA A 201 -3.10 11.81 -13.93
CA ALA A 201 -2.73 10.92 -12.84
C ALA A 201 -1.47 10.10 -13.18
N PRO A 202 -0.26 10.68 -13.01
CA PRO A 202 1.01 10.03 -13.36
C PRO A 202 1.20 8.62 -12.77
N GLN A 203 0.81 8.42 -11.51
CA GLN A 203 0.96 7.11 -10.84
C GLN A 203 -0.02 6.08 -11.39
N ALA A 204 -1.27 6.46 -11.65
CA ALA A 204 -2.27 5.57 -12.23
C ALA A 204 -1.89 5.18 -13.67
N ASN A 205 -1.41 6.13 -14.46
CA ASN A 205 -0.93 5.88 -15.82
C ASN A 205 0.30 4.95 -15.83
N ALA A 206 1.21 5.11 -14.87
CA ALA A 206 2.32 4.18 -14.70
C ALA A 206 1.81 2.76 -14.37
N PHE A 207 0.91 2.60 -13.40
CA PHE A 207 0.37 1.28 -13.03
C PHE A 207 -0.36 0.62 -14.21
N ALA A 208 -1.16 1.36 -14.97
CA ALA A 208 -1.83 0.86 -16.17
C ALA A 208 -0.80 0.39 -17.23
N THR A 209 0.22 1.20 -17.51
CA THR A 209 1.27 0.88 -18.48
C THR A 209 2.02 -0.40 -18.10
N PHE A 210 2.47 -0.52 -16.85
CA PHE A 210 3.17 -1.73 -16.38
C PHE A 210 2.28 -2.98 -16.42
N THR A 211 1.00 -2.82 -16.11
CA THR A 211 0.03 -3.91 -16.21
C THR A 211 -0.12 -4.40 -17.64
N ILE A 212 -0.26 -3.50 -18.62
CA ILE A 212 -0.33 -3.84 -20.05
C ILE A 212 0.93 -4.57 -20.50
N ILE A 213 2.11 -4.05 -20.14
CA ILE A 213 3.40 -4.66 -20.49
C ILE A 213 3.51 -6.10 -19.97
N LEU A 214 3.07 -6.36 -18.73
CA LEU A 214 3.17 -7.68 -18.12
C LEU A 214 2.06 -8.65 -18.53
N ALA A 215 0.82 -8.18 -18.71
CA ALA A 215 -0.33 -9.02 -19.03
C ALA A 215 -0.42 -9.35 -20.53
N GLU A 216 -0.10 -8.38 -21.38
CA GLU A 216 -0.20 -8.50 -22.84
C GLU A 216 1.16 -8.82 -23.48
N GLY A 217 2.27 -8.60 -22.77
CA GLY A 217 3.62 -8.73 -23.32
C GLY A 217 3.97 -7.63 -24.34
N GLN A 218 3.13 -6.62 -24.47
CA GLN A 218 3.26 -5.53 -25.45
C GLN A 218 3.99 -4.33 -24.85
N GLY A 219 5.27 -4.51 -24.53
CA GLY A 219 6.10 -3.45 -23.95
C GLY A 219 7.42 -3.23 -24.69
N ASP A 220 7.78 -1.96 -24.88
CA ASP A 220 9.13 -1.59 -25.25
C ASP A 220 10.05 -1.67 -24.00
N TRP A 221 10.64 -2.85 -23.82
CA TRP A 221 11.60 -3.12 -22.74
C TRP A 221 12.81 -2.20 -22.78
N ILE A 222 13.20 -1.70 -23.96
CA ILE A 222 14.34 -0.79 -24.11
C ILE A 222 13.96 0.59 -23.60
N ALA A 223 12.79 1.10 -23.99
CA ALA A 223 12.28 2.38 -23.48
C ALA A 223 12.08 2.35 -21.95
N LEU A 224 11.56 1.24 -21.41
CA LEU A 224 11.41 1.04 -19.97
C LEU A 224 12.76 1.03 -19.25
N GLY A 225 13.76 0.34 -19.81
CA GLY A 225 15.12 0.33 -19.28
C GLY A 225 15.78 1.72 -19.30
N LEU A 226 15.60 2.48 -20.38
CA LEU A 226 16.07 3.87 -20.48
C LEU A 226 15.40 4.78 -19.46
N GLY A 227 14.08 4.65 -19.27
CA GLY A 227 13.34 5.39 -18.24
C GLY A 227 13.81 5.06 -16.82
N PHE A 228 14.16 3.80 -16.55
CA PHE A 228 14.76 3.40 -15.28
C PHE A 228 16.13 4.05 -15.08
N LEU A 229 17.01 4.01 -16.09
CA LEU A 229 18.35 4.61 -16.03
C LEU A 229 18.28 6.13 -15.85
N LEU A 230 17.39 6.81 -16.59
CA LEU A 230 17.16 8.25 -16.45
C LEU A 230 16.67 8.58 -15.04
N GLY A 231 15.72 7.80 -14.51
CA GLY A 231 15.22 7.98 -13.16
C GLY A 231 16.27 7.75 -12.08
N ALA A 232 17.19 6.80 -12.26
CA ALA A 232 18.32 6.58 -11.36
C ALA A 232 19.34 7.72 -11.44
N PHE A 233 19.66 8.17 -12.66
CA PHE A 233 20.52 9.32 -12.89
C PHE A 233 19.97 10.59 -12.23
N MET A 234 18.68 10.87 -12.40
CA MET A 234 18.06 12.06 -11.81
C MET A 234 17.97 12.00 -10.28
N GLU A 235 17.77 10.80 -9.73
CA GLU A 235 17.88 10.61 -8.27
C GLU A 235 19.32 10.87 -7.78
N TRP A 236 20.35 10.42 -8.49
CA TRP A 236 21.75 10.73 -8.14
C TRP A 236 22.09 12.20 -8.28
N ALA A 237 21.58 12.85 -9.32
CA ALA A 237 21.88 14.24 -9.60
C ALA A 237 21.15 15.20 -8.65
N THR A 238 19.92 14.87 -8.23
CA THR A 238 19.04 15.85 -7.53
C THR A 238 18.44 15.34 -6.22
N GLY A 239 18.49 14.04 -5.93
CA GLY A 239 17.77 13.43 -4.80
C GLY A 239 16.24 13.46 -4.94
N MET A 240 15.70 13.84 -6.11
CA MET A 240 14.27 13.98 -6.38
C MET A 240 13.85 13.25 -7.68
N GLY A 241 14.44 12.08 -7.95
CA GLY A 241 14.19 11.32 -9.17
C GLY A 241 12.75 10.82 -9.32
N THR A 242 12.02 10.66 -8.21
CA THR A 242 10.58 10.35 -8.25
C THR A 242 9.76 11.57 -8.67
N SER A 243 10.01 12.75 -8.10
CA SER A 243 9.32 14.00 -8.48
C SER A 243 9.60 14.38 -9.93
N PHE A 244 10.85 14.20 -10.37
CA PHE A 244 11.23 14.38 -11.78
C PHE A 244 10.45 13.43 -12.70
N GLY A 245 10.43 12.13 -12.36
CA GLY A 245 9.69 11.14 -13.15
C GLY A 245 8.20 11.45 -13.23
N LEU A 246 7.58 11.90 -12.13
CA LEU A 246 6.18 12.33 -12.11
C LEU A 246 5.95 13.59 -12.97
N GLY A 247 6.88 14.54 -12.94
CA GLY A 247 6.83 15.76 -13.74
C GLY A 247 6.86 15.50 -15.25
N MET A 248 7.50 14.42 -15.70
CA MET A 248 7.51 14.04 -17.13
C MET A 248 6.15 13.58 -17.66
N TYR A 249 5.22 13.18 -16.80
CA TYR A 249 3.87 12.76 -17.19
C TYR A 249 2.86 13.92 -17.21
N LEU A 250 3.26 15.10 -16.73
CA LEU A 250 2.41 16.28 -16.79
C LEU A 250 2.61 16.98 -18.14
N PRO A 251 1.55 17.35 -18.87
CA PRO A 251 1.67 18.14 -20.08
C PRO A 251 2.31 19.49 -19.74
N THR A 252 3.27 19.90 -20.57
CA THR A 252 3.87 21.24 -20.59
C THR A 252 3.00 22.21 -21.37
#